data_AF-A0A8H3FGP8-F1
#
_entry.id   AF-A0A8H3FGP8-F1
#
_cell.length_a   1.000
_cell.length_b   1.000
_cell.length_c   1.000
_cell.angle_alpha   90.00
_cell.angle_beta   90.00
_cell.angle_gamma   90.00
#
_symmetry.space_group_name_H-M   'P 1'
#
loop_
_entity.id
_entity.type
_entity.pdbx_description
1 polymer ?
#
loop_
_entity_poly.entity_id
_entity_poly.type
_entity_poly.pdbx_seq_one_letter_code
_entity_poly.pdbx_strand_id
1 'polypeptide(L)'
;MIGSIISVYNRTGLDHLEEGLVRSNVRLIASGVTAKQLRGREFEVARMKTLLSAIHGGILARDLESDKKDLAQIETLSKPGVQLDEMQEQIGIRVVALPRAAAKNYDRVSVLCDPSDYHAFLQELDQEEIPELSRQKYALEAFEHFAGYYSAIADFSRENYRQYRLIPLSLLDALEAWQLVKEFKMALGLPAAASFKHVSPASAAVGVPQAECQYELSRPERKFDGIVAPGYQQEAFEILSEKKSGKYLVLQMDSSHDPPRTEERTVYVVTLPQGRNDCVVTTETFNKILTPRDVANPFPEAASDAIDLLCSGLDPKHGFEREEFSRMFEEVSQLFTTDERKASLNIL
;
A
#
# COMPACT_ATOMS: atom_id res chain seq x y z
N MET A 1 10.16 -33.57 -28.67
CA MET A 1 11.19 -32.54 -28.87
C MET A 1 10.84 -31.37 -27.97
N ILE A 2 11.76 -30.92 -27.11
CA ILE A 2 11.55 -29.79 -26.19
C ILE A 2 11.72 -28.49 -26.99
N GLY A 3 10.86 -27.52 -26.77
CA GLY A 3 10.92 -26.20 -27.41
C GLY A 3 11.08 -25.08 -26.38
N SER A 4 11.73 -23.99 -26.76
CA SER A 4 11.88 -22.78 -25.96
C SER A 4 11.31 -21.58 -26.70
N ILE A 5 10.85 -20.59 -25.92
CA ILE A 5 10.35 -19.33 -26.43
C ILE A 5 11.19 -18.21 -25.81
N ILE A 6 11.87 -17.43 -26.66
CA ILE A 6 12.77 -16.37 -26.23
C ILE A 6 12.18 -15.01 -26.63
N SER A 7 11.89 -14.19 -25.62
CA SER A 7 11.36 -12.83 -25.79
C SER A 7 11.84 -11.93 -24.64
N VAL A 8 13.05 -11.39 -24.77
CA VAL A 8 13.70 -10.62 -23.71
C VAL A 8 13.99 -9.18 -24.12
N TYR A 9 13.87 -8.26 -23.17
CA TYR A 9 14.34 -6.87 -23.32
C TYR A 9 15.83 -6.75 -22.95
N ASN A 10 16.19 -7.20 -21.75
CA ASN A 10 17.58 -7.32 -21.29
C ASN A 10 18.23 -8.54 -21.92
N ARG A 11 19.43 -8.37 -22.49
CA ARG A 11 20.12 -9.38 -23.31
C ARG A 11 21.40 -9.91 -22.68
N THR A 12 21.71 -9.49 -21.47
CA THR A 12 22.86 -10.01 -20.73
C THR A 12 22.80 -11.54 -20.72
N GLY A 13 23.89 -12.20 -21.13
CA GLY A 13 24.03 -13.66 -21.12
C GLY A 13 23.13 -14.44 -22.08
N LEU A 14 22.39 -13.78 -22.98
CA LEU A 14 21.46 -14.45 -23.89
C LEU A 14 22.17 -15.38 -24.88
N ASP A 15 23.33 -14.97 -25.37
CA ASP A 15 24.21 -15.77 -26.24
C ASP A 15 24.59 -17.11 -25.61
N HIS A 16 24.99 -17.08 -24.33
CA HIS A 16 25.32 -18.28 -23.56
C HIS A 16 24.09 -19.17 -23.33
N LEU A 17 22.93 -18.57 -23.02
CA LEU A 17 21.68 -19.32 -22.87
C LEU A 17 21.33 -20.07 -24.17
N GLU A 18 21.41 -19.39 -25.30
CA GLU A 18 21.12 -19.99 -26.61
C GLU A 18 22.06 -21.14 -26.95
N GLU A 19 23.36 -20.97 -26.75
CA GLU A 19 24.34 -22.03 -27.01
C GLU A 19 24.08 -23.27 -26.18
N GLY A 20 23.74 -23.08 -24.89
CA GLY A 20 23.36 -24.18 -24.01
C GLY A 20 22.08 -24.88 -24.49
N LEU A 21 21.04 -24.14 -24.85
CA LEU A 21 19.78 -24.70 -25.34
C LEU A 21 19.96 -25.49 -26.65
N VAL A 22 20.75 -24.98 -27.60
CA VAL A 22 21.07 -25.69 -28.85
C VAL A 22 21.86 -26.96 -28.56
N ARG A 23 22.86 -26.89 -27.66
CA ARG A 23 23.66 -28.05 -27.26
C ARG A 23 22.79 -29.15 -26.65
N SER A 24 21.76 -28.78 -25.88
CA SER A 24 20.79 -29.72 -25.30
C SER A 24 19.64 -30.08 -26.24
N ASN A 25 19.76 -29.79 -27.55
CA ASN A 25 18.81 -30.15 -28.60
C ASN A 25 17.39 -29.56 -28.38
N VAL A 26 17.31 -28.37 -27.76
CA VAL A 26 16.08 -27.61 -27.55
C VAL A 26 15.79 -26.74 -28.76
N ARG A 27 14.59 -26.85 -29.33
CA ARG A 27 14.14 -26.04 -30.48
C ARG A 27 13.90 -24.60 -30.06
N LEU A 28 14.55 -23.65 -30.72
CA LEU A 28 14.45 -22.22 -30.39
C LEU A 28 13.37 -21.51 -31.21
N ILE A 29 12.43 -20.86 -30.51
CA ILE A 29 11.40 -20.00 -31.11
C ILE A 29 11.60 -18.57 -30.58
N ALA A 30 11.79 -17.60 -31.49
CA ALA A 30 12.01 -16.20 -31.13
C ALA A 30 11.06 -15.26 -31.89
N SER A 31 10.82 -14.07 -31.32
CA SER A 31 9.92 -13.07 -31.89
C SER A 31 10.63 -11.80 -32.36
N GLY A 32 10.02 -11.13 -33.35
CA GLY A 32 10.26 -9.72 -33.69
C GLY A 32 11.74 -9.30 -33.79
N VAL A 33 12.15 -8.41 -32.89
CA VAL A 33 13.49 -7.80 -32.86
C VAL A 33 14.56 -8.81 -32.45
N THR A 34 14.24 -9.70 -31.51
CA THR A 34 15.10 -10.80 -31.08
C THR A 34 15.42 -11.67 -32.29
N ALA A 35 14.42 -12.19 -33.00
CA ALA A 35 14.62 -13.01 -34.20
C ALA A 35 15.47 -12.33 -35.30
N LYS A 36 15.30 -11.02 -35.53
CA LYS A 36 16.08 -10.26 -36.55
C LYS A 36 17.57 -10.15 -36.24
N GLN A 37 17.95 -10.26 -34.97
CA GLN A 37 19.31 -10.02 -34.49
C GLN A 37 20.07 -11.32 -34.19
N LEU A 38 19.38 -12.46 -34.23
CA LEU A 38 19.95 -13.80 -34.09
C LEU A 38 20.45 -14.40 -35.42
N ARG A 39 21.01 -13.58 -36.32
CA ARG A 39 21.46 -14.04 -37.65
C ARG A 39 22.62 -15.04 -37.51
N GLY A 40 22.46 -16.24 -38.10
CA GLY A 40 23.53 -17.22 -38.27
C GLY A 40 23.30 -18.61 -37.67
N ARG A 41 22.21 -18.85 -36.95
CA ARG A 41 21.81 -20.19 -36.45
C ARG A 41 20.42 -20.57 -37.01
N GLU A 42 20.09 -21.86 -37.05
CA GLU A 42 18.76 -22.33 -37.48
C GLU A 42 17.71 -22.00 -36.40
N PHE A 43 16.96 -20.92 -36.62
CA PHE A 43 15.83 -20.53 -35.77
C PHE A 43 14.53 -20.58 -36.55
N GLU A 44 13.45 -20.99 -35.89
CA GLU A 44 12.12 -20.73 -36.40
C GLU A 44 11.62 -19.37 -35.94
N VAL A 45 11.43 -18.48 -36.91
CA VAL A 45 10.89 -17.15 -36.66
C VAL A 45 9.37 -17.24 -36.56
N ALA A 46 8.85 -17.19 -35.34
CA ALA A 46 7.42 -17.06 -35.12
C ALA A 46 7.01 -15.58 -35.19
N ARG A 47 6.09 -15.22 -36.09
CA ARG A 47 5.34 -13.96 -35.98
C ARG A 47 4.38 -14.08 -34.78
N MET A 48 4.87 -13.74 -33.58
CA MET A 48 4.11 -13.84 -32.32
C MET A 48 2.78 -13.08 -32.33
N LYS A 49 2.61 -12.08 -33.21
CA LYS A 49 1.34 -11.34 -33.36
C LYS A 49 0.17 -12.23 -33.84
N THR A 50 0.45 -13.38 -34.48
CA THR A 50 -0.57 -14.23 -35.12
C THR A 50 -0.83 -15.56 -34.41
N LEU A 51 -0.10 -15.89 -33.33
CA LEU A 51 -0.10 -17.23 -32.71
C LEU A 51 -0.42 -17.22 -31.20
N LEU A 52 -1.10 -16.20 -30.69
CA LEU A 52 -1.31 -16.03 -29.23
C LEU A 52 -1.96 -17.27 -28.57
N SER A 53 -2.97 -17.86 -29.21
CA SER A 53 -3.67 -19.06 -28.70
C SER A 53 -2.83 -20.32 -28.82
N ALA A 54 -2.03 -20.46 -29.88
CA ALA A 54 -1.11 -21.59 -30.06
C ALA A 54 0.02 -21.56 -29.03
N ILE A 55 0.59 -20.37 -28.79
CA ILE A 55 1.65 -20.17 -27.80
C ILE A 55 1.11 -20.39 -26.38
N HIS A 56 0.01 -19.73 -26.01
CA HIS A 56 -0.57 -19.92 -24.67
C HIS A 56 -1.09 -21.35 -24.47
N GLY A 57 -1.69 -21.96 -25.49
CA GLY A 57 -2.09 -23.37 -25.45
C GLY A 57 -0.87 -24.27 -25.21
N GLY A 58 0.21 -24.08 -25.96
CA GLY A 58 1.46 -24.83 -25.78
C GLY A 58 2.11 -24.63 -24.41
N ILE A 59 1.94 -23.46 -23.78
CA ILE A 59 2.44 -23.18 -22.44
C ILE A 59 1.53 -23.76 -21.35
N LEU A 60 0.21 -23.59 -21.47
CA LEU A 60 -0.76 -23.91 -20.41
C LEU A 60 -1.29 -25.34 -20.47
N ALA A 61 -1.09 -26.05 -21.58
CA ALA A 61 -1.54 -27.43 -21.70
C ALA A 61 -0.90 -28.30 -20.60
N ARG A 62 -1.74 -29.14 -19.99
CA ARG A 62 -1.32 -30.13 -19.02
C ARG A 62 -1.10 -31.47 -19.71
N ASP A 63 -0.47 -32.42 -19.03
CA ASP A 63 -0.37 -33.79 -19.52
C ASP A 63 -1.69 -34.55 -19.31
N LEU A 64 -2.72 -34.11 -20.03
CA LEU A 64 -4.06 -34.71 -20.05
C LEU A 64 -4.46 -35.00 -21.49
N GLU A 65 -5.17 -36.11 -21.72
CA GLU A 65 -5.65 -36.48 -23.05
C GLU A 65 -6.60 -35.44 -23.67
N SER A 66 -7.38 -34.73 -22.84
CA SER A 66 -8.21 -33.60 -23.29
C SER A 66 -7.36 -32.46 -23.86
N ASP A 67 -6.31 -32.06 -23.14
CA ASP A 67 -5.47 -30.94 -23.49
C ASP A 67 -4.63 -31.26 -24.76
N LYS A 68 -4.19 -32.53 -24.91
CA LYS A 68 -3.52 -33.00 -26.14
C LYS A 68 -4.42 -32.91 -27.37
N LYS A 69 -5.70 -33.26 -27.23
CA LYS A 69 -6.68 -33.16 -28.32
C LYS A 69 -6.96 -31.71 -28.72
N ASP A 70 -7.05 -30.82 -27.74
CA ASP A 70 -7.26 -29.38 -27.98
C ASP A 70 -6.05 -28.74 -28.66
N LEU A 71 -4.82 -29.10 -28.26
CA LEU A 71 -3.60 -28.63 -28.91
C LEU A 71 -3.55 -28.99 -30.41
N ALA A 72 -3.91 -30.22 -30.77
CA ALA A 72 -3.92 -30.66 -32.17
C ALA A 72 -4.91 -29.86 -33.04
N GLN A 73 -6.03 -29.41 -32.45
CA GLN A 73 -6.99 -28.54 -33.15
C GLN A 73 -6.46 -27.12 -33.34
N ILE A 74 -5.74 -26.58 -32.35
CA ILE A 74 -5.14 -25.24 -32.42
C ILE A 74 -4.04 -25.16 -33.49
N GLU A 75 -3.21 -26.20 -33.62
CA GLU A 75 -2.22 -26.30 -34.70
C GLU A 75 -2.88 -26.27 -36.09
N THR A 76 -4.03 -26.94 -36.24
CA THR A 76 -4.77 -27.00 -37.50
C THR A 76 -5.32 -25.64 -37.95
N LEU A 77 -5.67 -24.77 -36.99
CA LEU A 77 -6.22 -23.42 -37.23
C LEU A 77 -5.15 -22.37 -37.53
N SER A 78 -3.87 -22.65 -37.24
CA SER A 78 -2.77 -21.67 -37.24
C SER A 78 -2.09 -21.44 -38.60
N LYS A 79 -2.78 -21.71 -39.72
CA LYS A 79 -2.18 -21.57 -41.07
C LYS A 79 -1.82 -20.11 -41.42
N PRO A 80 -0.73 -19.85 -42.17
CA PRO A 80 -0.20 -18.50 -42.37
C PRO A 80 -1.08 -17.69 -43.34
N GLY A 81 -1.62 -16.54 -42.91
CA GLY A 81 -2.39 -15.67 -43.82
C GLY A 81 -3.02 -14.39 -43.24
N VAL A 82 -3.08 -14.22 -41.92
CA VAL A 82 -3.74 -13.05 -41.32
C VAL A 82 -2.69 -11.99 -40.94
N GLN A 83 -2.67 -10.87 -41.66
CA GLN A 83 -1.96 -9.65 -41.25
C GLN A 83 -2.91 -8.83 -40.37
N LEU A 84 -2.43 -8.36 -39.21
CA LEU A 84 -3.13 -7.40 -38.37
C LEU A 84 -2.22 -6.19 -38.15
N ASP A 85 -2.79 -5.03 -38.39
CA ASP A 85 -2.14 -3.72 -38.34
C ASP A 85 -1.50 -3.42 -36.97
N GLU A 86 -0.37 -2.72 -37.02
CA GLU A 86 0.43 -2.37 -35.86
C GLU A 86 -0.08 -1.08 -35.22
N MET A 87 -0.68 -1.15 -34.02
CA MET A 87 -0.78 0.02 -33.14
C MET A 87 -0.62 -0.36 -31.65
N GLN A 88 0.20 0.46 -30.98
CA GLN A 88 0.41 0.61 -29.52
C GLN A 88 1.14 -0.53 -28.78
N GLU A 89 2.47 -0.56 -28.89
CA GLU A 89 3.37 -1.42 -28.08
C GLU A 89 4.30 -0.57 -27.20
N GLN A 90 3.83 -0.12 -26.04
CA GLN A 90 4.74 0.28 -24.94
C GLN A 90 4.29 -0.26 -23.57
N ILE A 91 2.99 -0.50 -23.37
CA ILE A 91 2.46 -1.30 -22.25
C ILE A 91 1.95 -2.62 -22.84
N GLY A 92 2.87 -3.49 -23.25
CA GLY A 92 2.54 -4.71 -23.97
C GLY A 92 1.88 -5.74 -23.05
N ILE A 93 0.55 -5.91 -23.14
CA ILE A 93 -0.22 -7.00 -22.50
C ILE A 93 0.44 -8.38 -22.75
N ARG A 94 1.14 -8.54 -23.87
CA ARG A 94 1.84 -9.77 -24.24
C ARG A 94 3.09 -10.06 -23.40
N VAL A 95 3.81 -9.02 -22.95
CA VAL A 95 5.07 -9.16 -22.18
C VAL A 95 4.79 -9.74 -20.79
N VAL A 96 3.62 -9.44 -20.23
CA VAL A 96 3.16 -9.95 -18.92
C VAL A 96 2.41 -11.28 -19.03
N ALA A 97 1.72 -11.56 -20.13
CA ALA A 97 0.86 -12.74 -20.26
C ALA A 97 1.66 -14.05 -20.35
N LEU A 98 2.71 -14.09 -21.18
CA LEU A 98 3.49 -15.31 -21.41
C LEU A 98 4.22 -15.81 -20.16
N PRO A 99 4.95 -14.95 -19.42
CA PRO A 99 5.67 -15.40 -18.24
C PRO A 99 4.72 -15.83 -17.12
N ARG A 100 3.56 -15.17 -16.96
CA ARG A 100 2.54 -15.59 -15.99
C ARG A 100 1.91 -16.94 -16.35
N ALA A 101 1.66 -17.19 -17.63
CA ALA A 101 1.16 -18.49 -18.09
C ALA A 101 2.19 -19.60 -17.83
N ALA A 102 3.48 -19.32 -18.09
CA ALA A 102 4.56 -20.26 -17.84
C ALA A 102 4.75 -20.51 -16.34
N ALA A 103 4.78 -19.46 -15.52
CA ALA A 103 4.86 -19.54 -14.06
C ALA A 103 3.68 -20.32 -13.47
N LYS A 104 2.45 -20.12 -13.98
CA LYS A 104 1.27 -20.90 -13.54
C LYS A 104 1.42 -22.40 -13.81
N ASN A 105 2.08 -22.77 -14.90
CA ASN A 105 2.27 -24.16 -15.31
C ASN A 105 3.69 -24.66 -15.03
N TYR A 106 4.24 -24.28 -13.87
CA TYR A 106 5.60 -24.64 -13.46
C TYR A 106 5.81 -26.16 -13.36
N ASP A 107 4.74 -26.95 -13.22
CA ASP A 107 4.79 -28.40 -13.26
C ASP A 107 5.46 -28.93 -14.53
N ARG A 108 5.29 -28.24 -15.67
CA ARG A 108 5.83 -28.62 -16.98
C ARG A 108 6.75 -27.58 -17.61
N VAL A 109 6.66 -26.32 -17.22
CA VAL A 109 7.31 -25.20 -17.91
C VAL A 109 8.28 -24.48 -16.98
N SER A 110 9.51 -24.28 -17.40
CA SER A 110 10.46 -23.39 -16.73
C SER A 110 10.37 -21.98 -17.32
N VAL A 111 10.33 -20.96 -16.46
CA VAL A 111 10.23 -19.55 -16.87
C VAL A 111 11.40 -18.74 -16.33
N LEU A 112 12.28 -18.27 -17.21
CA LEU A 112 13.45 -17.48 -16.78
C LEU A 112 13.18 -15.99 -17.03
N CYS A 113 13.14 -15.21 -15.95
CA CYS A 113 12.92 -13.75 -16.01
C CYS A 113 14.17 -12.93 -15.65
N ASP A 114 15.16 -13.54 -15.00
CA ASP A 114 16.42 -12.91 -14.61
C ASP A 114 17.61 -13.58 -15.34
N PRO A 115 18.47 -12.83 -16.04
CA PRO A 115 19.67 -13.37 -16.67
C PRO A 115 20.65 -14.10 -15.74
N SER A 116 20.63 -13.79 -14.44
CA SER A 116 21.50 -14.45 -13.46
C SER A 116 21.17 -15.95 -13.28
N ASP A 117 19.95 -16.37 -13.59
CA ASP A 117 19.53 -17.77 -13.48
C ASP A 117 19.99 -18.64 -14.66
N TYR A 118 20.39 -18.04 -15.79
CA TYR A 118 20.71 -18.79 -17.02
C TYR A 118 21.78 -19.84 -16.80
N HIS A 119 22.80 -19.54 -15.99
CA HIS A 119 23.90 -20.46 -15.74
C HIS A 119 23.45 -21.70 -14.95
N ALA A 120 22.74 -21.50 -13.84
CA ALA A 120 22.23 -22.59 -13.01
C ALA A 120 21.21 -23.44 -13.78
N PHE A 121 20.32 -22.79 -14.54
CA PHE A 121 19.35 -23.48 -15.39
C PHE A 121 20.01 -24.40 -16.41
N LEU A 122 21.08 -23.94 -17.08
CA LEU A 122 21.79 -24.76 -18.07
C LEU A 122 22.50 -25.95 -17.43
N GLN A 123 23.03 -25.81 -16.21
CA GLN A 123 23.64 -26.93 -15.48
C GLN A 123 22.60 -28.02 -15.15
N GLU A 124 21.39 -27.61 -14.76
CA GLU A 124 20.28 -28.54 -14.54
C GLU A 124 19.81 -29.16 -15.86
N LEU A 125 19.75 -28.37 -16.93
CA LEU A 125 19.35 -28.86 -18.26
C LEU A 125 20.33 -29.91 -18.81
N ASP A 126 21.63 -29.73 -18.58
CA ASP A 126 22.67 -30.69 -18.96
C ASP A 126 22.50 -32.04 -18.22
N GLN A 127 21.78 -32.09 -17.10
CA GLN A 127 21.44 -33.31 -16.36
C GLN A 127 20.14 -33.98 -16.85
N GLU A 128 19.60 -33.52 -17.98
CA GLU A 128 18.36 -33.98 -18.66
C GLU A 128 17.04 -33.71 -17.90
N GLU A 129 17.09 -33.27 -16.64
CA GLU A 129 15.91 -32.92 -15.85
C GLU A 129 16.11 -31.63 -15.05
N ILE A 130 15.20 -30.66 -15.24
CA ILE A 130 15.11 -29.49 -14.35
C ILE A 130 14.32 -29.91 -13.12
N PRO A 131 14.84 -29.80 -11.89
CA PRO A 131 14.10 -30.17 -10.69
C PRO A 131 12.79 -29.38 -10.52
N GLU A 132 11.76 -30.00 -9.95
CA GLU A 132 10.49 -29.30 -9.66
C GLU A 132 10.71 -28.07 -8.77
N LEU A 133 11.58 -28.19 -7.76
CA LEU A 133 11.95 -27.08 -6.88
C LEU A 133 12.54 -25.90 -7.66
N SER A 134 13.37 -26.15 -8.67
CA SER A 134 13.93 -25.10 -9.52
C SER A 134 12.84 -24.45 -10.37
N ARG A 135 11.90 -25.23 -10.93
CA ARG A 135 10.76 -24.68 -11.67
C ARG A 135 9.84 -23.83 -10.77
N GLN A 136 9.58 -24.27 -9.54
CA GLN A 136 8.83 -23.50 -8.54
C GLN A 136 9.54 -22.20 -8.18
N LYS A 137 10.86 -22.23 -7.98
CA LYS A 137 11.68 -21.04 -7.73
C LYS A 137 11.54 -20.02 -8.87
N TYR A 138 11.76 -20.48 -10.10
CA TYR A 138 11.65 -19.64 -11.29
C TYR A 138 10.24 -19.06 -11.49
N ALA A 139 9.21 -19.83 -11.14
CA ALA A 139 7.82 -19.35 -11.17
C ALA A 139 7.54 -18.26 -10.13
N LEU A 140 8.07 -18.41 -8.90
CA LEU A 140 7.98 -17.38 -7.86
C LEU A 140 8.66 -16.09 -8.32
N GLU A 141 9.91 -16.17 -8.79
CA GLU A 141 10.66 -15.02 -9.31
C GLU A 141 9.90 -14.32 -10.44
N ALA A 142 9.28 -15.07 -11.35
CA ALA A 142 8.44 -14.51 -12.39
C ALA A 142 7.21 -13.77 -11.83
N PHE A 143 6.49 -14.36 -10.87
CA PHE A 143 5.34 -13.67 -10.25
C PHE A 143 5.76 -12.40 -9.51
N GLU A 144 6.86 -12.43 -8.77
CA GLU A 144 7.40 -11.27 -8.06
C GLU A 144 7.84 -10.17 -9.02
N HIS A 145 8.57 -10.52 -10.09
CA HIS A 145 9.00 -9.58 -11.12
C HIS A 145 7.81 -8.82 -11.71
N PHE A 146 6.73 -9.53 -12.05
CA PHE A 146 5.55 -8.90 -12.65
C PHE A 146 4.66 -8.20 -11.63
N ALA A 147 4.62 -8.62 -10.37
CA ALA A 147 3.98 -7.85 -9.30
C ALA A 147 4.68 -6.49 -9.13
N GLY A 148 6.01 -6.47 -9.12
CA GLY A 148 6.81 -5.24 -9.12
C GLY A 148 6.54 -4.35 -10.34
N TYR A 149 6.46 -4.94 -11.55
CA TYR A 149 6.11 -4.22 -12.77
C TYR A 149 4.74 -3.53 -12.67
N TYR A 150 3.71 -4.22 -12.18
CA TYR A 150 2.38 -3.62 -11.99
C TYR A 150 2.38 -2.53 -10.92
N SER A 151 3.14 -2.71 -9.82
CA SER A 151 3.31 -1.67 -8.81
C SER A 151 3.93 -0.42 -9.42
N ALA A 152 4.99 -0.57 -10.22
CA ALA A 152 5.65 0.55 -10.89
C ALA A 152 4.71 1.29 -11.86
N ILE A 153 3.86 0.58 -12.61
CA ILE A 153 2.82 1.20 -13.44
C ILE A 153 1.80 1.95 -12.59
N ALA A 154 1.35 1.34 -11.48
CA ALA A 154 0.40 1.96 -10.57
C ALA A 154 1.00 3.22 -9.95
N ASP A 155 2.28 3.19 -9.55
CA ASP A 155 3.00 4.31 -8.97
C ASP A 155 3.24 5.43 -9.99
N PHE A 156 3.70 5.10 -11.20
CA PHE A 156 3.79 6.07 -12.30
C PHE A 156 2.43 6.73 -12.60
N SER A 157 1.36 5.94 -12.60
CA SER A 157 0.00 6.46 -12.76
C SER A 157 -0.36 7.39 -11.60
N ARG A 158 -0.14 6.97 -10.34
CA ARG A 158 -0.37 7.79 -9.14
C ARG A 158 0.42 9.09 -9.14
N GLU A 159 1.66 9.09 -9.66
CA GLU A 159 2.48 10.30 -9.77
C GLU A 159 1.98 11.27 -10.83
N ASN A 160 1.49 10.76 -11.96
CA ASN A 160 0.89 11.61 -13.00
C ASN A 160 -0.48 12.19 -12.59
N TYR A 161 -1.16 11.57 -11.63
CA TYR A 161 -2.39 12.08 -11.00
C TYR A 161 -2.13 12.87 -9.70
N ARG A 162 -0.91 13.41 -9.50
CA ARG A 162 -0.46 14.16 -8.31
C ARG A 162 -1.40 15.28 -7.84
N GLN A 163 -2.23 15.84 -8.72
CA GLN A 163 -3.21 16.89 -8.37
C GLN A 163 -4.28 16.44 -7.35
N TYR A 164 -4.36 15.14 -7.05
CA TYR A 164 -5.33 14.57 -6.11
C TYR A 164 -4.71 14.04 -4.80
N ARG A 165 -3.43 14.32 -4.51
CA ARG A 165 -2.80 13.83 -3.26
C ARG A 165 -3.12 14.69 -2.05
N LEU A 166 -3.54 14.01 -0.99
CA LEU A 166 -3.46 14.47 0.39
C LEU A 166 -2.00 14.55 0.83
N ILE A 167 -1.68 15.49 1.72
CA ILE A 167 -0.39 15.48 2.42
C ILE A 167 -0.35 14.18 3.25
N PRO A 168 0.69 13.32 3.09
CA PRO A 168 0.72 12.00 3.71
C PRO A 168 0.44 12.02 5.21
N LEU A 169 0.91 13.06 5.92
CA LEU A 169 0.68 13.20 7.36
C LEU A 169 -0.78 13.44 7.73
N SER A 170 -1.49 14.32 7.01
CA SER A 170 -2.91 14.62 7.28
C SER A 170 -3.82 13.43 7.01
N LEU A 171 -3.45 12.56 6.06
CA LEU A 171 -4.17 11.31 5.83
C LEU A 171 -3.94 10.32 6.98
N LEU A 172 -2.70 10.19 7.47
CA LEU A 172 -2.40 9.35 8.64
C LEU A 172 -3.15 9.84 9.88
N ASP A 173 -3.12 11.16 10.17
CA ASP A 173 -3.89 11.76 11.26
C ASP A 173 -5.39 11.45 11.13
N ALA A 174 -5.96 11.56 9.93
CA ALA A 174 -7.37 11.27 9.70
C ALA A 174 -7.71 9.78 9.88
N LEU A 175 -6.86 8.86 9.44
CA LEU A 175 -7.09 7.41 9.55
C LEU A 175 -7.00 6.93 11.01
N GLU A 176 -6.05 7.45 11.79
CA GLU A 176 -5.94 7.15 13.22
C GLU A 176 -7.09 7.78 14.02
N ALA A 177 -7.42 9.05 13.74
CA ALA A 177 -8.55 9.72 14.38
C ALA A 177 -9.87 8.99 14.13
N TRP A 178 -10.08 8.54 12.88
CA TRP A 178 -11.27 7.79 12.50
C TRP A 178 -11.43 6.48 13.27
N GLN A 179 -10.35 5.69 13.37
CA GLN A 179 -10.37 4.43 14.12
C GLN A 179 -10.70 4.69 15.60
N LEU A 180 -10.03 5.66 16.23
CA LEU A 180 -10.26 6.00 17.63
C LEU A 180 -11.72 6.37 17.92
N VAL A 181 -12.31 7.29 17.14
CA VAL A 181 -13.70 7.73 17.38
C VAL A 181 -14.72 6.65 17.05
N LYS A 182 -14.43 5.78 16.06
CA LYS A 182 -15.27 4.63 15.73
C LYS A 182 -15.28 3.63 16.89
N GLU A 183 -14.13 3.33 17.46
CA GLU A 183 -14.01 2.45 18.63
C GLU A 183 -14.69 3.03 19.87
N PHE A 184 -14.53 4.33 20.15
CA PHE A 184 -15.25 5.01 21.24
C PHE A 184 -16.77 4.91 21.06
N LYS A 185 -17.26 5.14 19.84
CA LYS A 185 -18.69 5.02 19.50
C LYS A 185 -19.19 3.59 19.70
N MET A 186 -18.41 2.58 19.32
CA MET A 186 -18.76 1.17 19.47
C MET A 186 -18.76 0.73 20.94
N ALA A 187 -17.76 1.15 21.72
CA ALA A 187 -17.61 0.75 23.11
C ALA A 187 -18.62 1.44 24.04
N LEU A 188 -18.91 2.74 23.80
CA LEU A 188 -19.69 3.57 24.73
C LEU A 188 -21.07 3.95 24.20
N GLY A 189 -21.36 3.72 22.91
CA GLY A 189 -22.62 4.12 22.28
C GLY A 189 -22.79 5.63 22.11
N LEU A 190 -21.85 6.45 22.58
CA LEU A 190 -21.89 7.91 22.54
C LEU A 190 -21.21 8.47 21.29
N PRO A 191 -21.68 9.60 20.73
CA PRO A 191 -20.91 10.38 19.76
C PRO A 191 -19.50 10.66 20.29
N ALA A 192 -18.50 10.66 19.42
CA ALA A 192 -17.10 10.84 19.80
C ALA A 192 -16.40 11.77 18.80
N ALA A 193 -15.41 12.51 19.31
CA ALA A 193 -14.56 13.39 18.53
C ALA A 193 -13.12 13.31 19.03
N ALA A 194 -12.16 13.49 18.13
CA ALA A 194 -10.76 13.53 18.48
C ALA A 194 -10.01 14.57 17.63
N SER A 195 -9.00 15.18 18.24
CA SER A 195 -8.05 16.08 17.57
C SER A 195 -6.70 15.38 17.51
N PHE A 196 -6.11 15.32 16.32
CA PHE A 196 -4.84 14.65 16.08
C PHE A 196 -3.76 15.64 15.62
N LYS A 197 -2.53 15.34 16.02
CA LYS A 197 -1.34 16.03 15.55
C LYS A 197 -0.17 15.04 15.54
N HIS A 198 0.46 14.87 14.38
CA HIS A 198 1.62 13.99 14.22
C HIS A 198 1.34 12.53 14.57
N VAL A 199 0.21 12.01 14.11
CA VAL A 199 -0.21 10.60 14.26
C VAL A 199 -0.41 10.24 15.73
N SER A 200 -0.86 11.21 16.52
CA SER A 200 -1.14 11.04 17.94
C SER A 200 -2.33 11.91 18.35
N PRO A 201 -3.21 11.40 19.24
CA PRO A 201 -4.31 12.19 19.74
C PRO A 201 -3.76 13.31 20.63
N ALA A 202 -4.03 14.56 20.26
CA ALA A 202 -3.86 15.70 21.15
C ALA A 202 -5.00 15.75 22.17
N SER A 203 -6.20 15.35 21.76
CA SER A 203 -7.36 15.21 22.64
C SER A 203 -8.39 14.26 22.02
N ALA A 204 -9.19 13.62 22.87
CA ALA A 204 -10.33 12.82 22.44
C ALA A 204 -11.43 12.86 23.52
N ALA A 205 -12.69 12.89 23.10
CA ALA A 205 -13.83 12.99 23.99
C ALA A 205 -15.05 12.26 23.44
N VAL A 206 -15.98 11.92 24.34
CA VAL A 206 -17.30 11.34 24.02
C VAL A 206 -18.42 12.26 24.48
N GLY A 207 -19.62 12.05 23.97
CA GLY A 207 -20.79 12.87 24.26
C GLY A 207 -20.83 14.18 23.49
N VAL A 208 -19.90 14.40 22.55
CA VAL A 208 -19.86 15.60 21.70
C VAL A 208 -20.61 15.32 20.39
N PRO A 209 -21.78 15.94 20.13
CA PRO A 209 -22.53 15.70 18.91
C PRO A 209 -21.76 16.12 17.66
N GLN A 210 -21.86 15.34 16.58
CA GLN A 210 -21.17 15.61 15.32
C GLN A 210 -21.46 17.01 14.76
N ALA A 211 -22.73 17.46 14.82
CA ALA A 211 -23.14 18.78 14.34
C ALA A 211 -22.41 19.90 15.10
N GLU A 212 -22.23 19.74 16.41
CA GLU A 212 -21.49 20.69 17.24
C GLU A 212 -20.01 20.73 16.85
N CYS A 213 -19.37 19.58 16.62
CA CYS A 213 -17.99 19.54 16.12
C CYS A 213 -17.85 20.24 14.76
N GLN A 214 -18.77 19.98 13.83
CA GLN A 214 -18.75 20.58 12.49
C GLN A 214 -18.91 22.10 12.56
N TYR A 215 -19.84 22.57 13.40
CA TYR A 215 -20.05 23.98 13.64
C TYR A 215 -18.85 24.66 14.32
N GLU A 216 -18.23 24.03 15.32
CA GLU A 216 -17.02 24.57 15.94
C GLU A 216 -15.88 24.69 14.93
N LEU A 217 -15.67 23.67 14.10
CA LEU A 217 -14.59 23.66 13.10
C LEU A 217 -14.83 24.62 11.93
N SER A 218 -16.08 24.93 11.61
CA SER A 218 -16.42 25.91 10.57
C SER A 218 -16.04 27.33 10.98
N ARG A 219 -15.86 27.61 12.28
CA ARG A 219 -15.50 28.95 12.76
C ARG A 219 -14.13 29.43 12.22
N PRO A 220 -13.97 30.71 11.84
CA PRO A 220 -12.74 31.21 11.22
C PRO A 220 -11.48 31.10 12.10
N GLU A 221 -11.62 31.25 13.42
CA GLU A 221 -10.54 31.23 14.40
C GLU A 221 -9.92 29.84 14.60
N ARG A 222 -10.65 28.77 14.24
CA ARG A 222 -10.15 27.40 14.37
C ARG A 222 -9.20 27.05 13.23
N LYS A 223 -7.92 26.89 13.58
CA LYS A 223 -6.81 26.61 12.65
C LYS A 223 -6.48 25.10 12.58
N PHE A 224 -7.43 24.30 12.13
CA PHE A 224 -7.19 22.88 11.84
C PHE A 224 -6.71 22.68 10.40
N ASP A 225 -6.09 21.53 10.14
CA ASP A 225 -5.63 21.15 8.80
C ASP A 225 -6.69 20.44 7.96
N GLY A 226 -7.64 19.78 8.62
CA GLY A 226 -8.76 19.10 7.98
C GLY A 226 -9.74 18.51 8.97
N ILE A 227 -10.74 17.81 8.44
CA ILE A 227 -11.75 17.06 9.17
C ILE A 227 -12.07 15.76 8.43
N VAL A 228 -12.37 14.71 9.20
CA VAL A 228 -12.90 13.43 8.70
C VAL A 228 -14.17 13.08 9.47
N ALA A 229 -15.22 12.67 8.76
CA ALA A 229 -16.53 12.36 9.34
C ALA A 229 -17.28 11.34 8.45
N PRO A 230 -18.32 10.64 8.96
CA PRO A 230 -19.15 9.78 8.12
C PRO A 230 -20.03 10.56 7.12
N GLY A 231 -20.24 11.85 7.37
CA GLY A 231 -21.00 12.77 6.55
C GLY A 231 -20.99 14.18 7.12
N TYR A 232 -21.53 15.15 6.38
CA TYR A 232 -21.51 16.57 6.74
C TYR A 232 -22.89 17.19 6.59
N GLN A 233 -23.22 18.13 7.49
CA GLN A 233 -24.32 19.07 7.26
C GLN A 233 -23.94 20.00 6.09
N GLN A 234 -24.92 20.34 5.25
CA GLN A 234 -24.68 21.10 4.02
C GLN A 234 -24.04 22.46 4.34
N GLU A 235 -24.57 23.16 5.33
CA GLU A 235 -24.10 24.47 5.75
C GLU A 235 -22.65 24.42 6.27
N ALA A 236 -22.32 23.39 7.04
CA ALA A 236 -20.95 23.18 7.53
C ALA A 236 -19.99 22.85 6.39
N PHE A 237 -20.42 22.00 5.44
CA PHE A 237 -19.60 21.61 4.30
C PHE A 237 -19.23 22.79 3.41
N GLU A 238 -20.18 23.69 3.14
CA GLU A 238 -19.94 24.91 2.34
C GLU A 238 -18.86 25.78 2.99
N ILE A 239 -18.96 26.05 4.29
CA ILE A 239 -17.98 26.85 5.02
C ILE A 239 -16.60 26.15 5.05
N LEU A 240 -16.57 24.86 5.40
CA LEU A 240 -15.33 24.10 5.51
C LEU A 240 -14.61 24.02 4.15
N SER A 241 -15.35 23.89 3.05
CA SER A 241 -14.79 23.81 1.69
C SER A 241 -14.13 25.12 1.24
N GLU A 242 -14.55 26.27 1.76
CA GLU A 242 -13.93 27.56 1.43
C GLU A 242 -12.66 27.84 2.26
N LYS A 243 -12.48 27.17 3.40
CA LYS A 243 -11.33 27.39 4.28
C LYS A 243 -10.01 27.11 3.57
N LYS A 244 -8.97 27.86 3.99
CA LYS A 244 -7.64 27.82 3.39
C LYS A 244 -7.65 27.99 1.87
N SER A 245 -8.54 28.85 1.35
CA SER A 245 -8.68 29.12 -0.09
C SER A 245 -8.97 27.85 -0.90
N GLY A 246 -9.92 27.03 -0.42
CA GLY A 246 -10.29 25.77 -1.06
C GLY A 246 -9.34 24.61 -0.79
N LYS A 247 -8.34 24.79 0.09
CA LYS A 247 -7.33 23.76 0.39
C LYS A 247 -7.55 23.07 1.73
N TYR A 248 -8.60 23.43 2.47
CA TYR A 248 -8.94 22.75 3.71
C TYR A 248 -9.43 21.33 3.40
N LEU A 249 -8.88 20.36 4.13
CA LEU A 249 -9.15 18.96 3.83
C LEU A 249 -10.48 18.52 4.46
N VAL A 250 -11.44 18.14 3.63
CA VAL A 250 -12.74 17.60 4.06
C VAL A 250 -12.87 16.16 3.55
N LEU A 251 -12.79 15.18 4.45
CA LEU A 251 -12.84 13.76 4.12
C LEU A 251 -14.14 13.12 4.60
N GLN A 252 -14.81 12.39 3.73
CA GLN A 252 -15.93 11.54 4.12
C GLN A 252 -15.46 10.08 4.15
N MET A 253 -15.72 9.40 5.27
CA MET A 253 -15.34 7.99 5.46
C MET A 253 -16.57 7.09 5.51
N ASP A 254 -16.49 5.93 4.87
CA ASP A 254 -17.54 4.91 4.95
C ASP A 254 -17.54 4.27 6.35
N SER A 255 -18.59 4.52 7.12
CA SER A 255 -18.80 3.94 8.46
C SER A 255 -18.84 2.40 8.48
N SER A 256 -19.25 1.78 7.37
CA SER A 256 -19.36 0.34 7.23
C SER A 256 -18.05 -0.35 6.85
N HIS A 257 -17.02 0.40 6.46
CA HIS A 257 -15.73 -0.15 6.08
C HIS A 257 -15.04 -0.84 7.28
N ASP A 258 -14.58 -2.07 7.07
CA ASP A 258 -13.70 -2.81 7.98
C ASP A 258 -12.38 -3.07 7.25
N PRO A 259 -11.23 -2.63 7.80
CA PRO A 259 -9.95 -2.87 7.16
C PRO A 259 -9.58 -4.37 7.14
N PRO A 260 -8.59 -4.77 6.33
CA PRO A 260 -8.03 -6.12 6.41
C PRO A 260 -7.46 -6.43 7.82
N ARG A 261 -7.35 -7.72 8.15
CA ARG A 261 -6.73 -8.18 9.41
C ARG A 261 -5.21 -8.10 9.40
N THR A 262 -4.61 -7.99 8.22
CA THR A 262 -3.17 -7.94 8.02
C THR A 262 -2.80 -6.57 7.46
N GLU A 263 -1.71 -6.02 7.97
CA GLU A 263 -1.10 -4.80 7.48
C GLU A 263 0.38 -5.03 7.19
N GLU A 264 0.92 -4.25 6.27
CA GLU A 264 2.32 -4.32 5.86
C GLU A 264 2.96 -2.95 5.96
N ARG A 265 4.18 -2.90 6.48
CA ARG A 265 5.01 -1.70 6.47
C ARG A 265 6.34 -2.01 5.82
N THR A 266 6.72 -1.19 4.85
CA THR A 266 8.08 -1.21 4.31
C THR A 266 8.98 -0.35 5.18
N VAL A 267 10.02 -0.96 5.76
CA VAL A 267 11.10 -0.26 6.45
C VAL A 267 12.37 -0.50 5.64
N TYR A 268 12.90 0.58 5.06
CA TYR A 268 13.99 0.53 4.09
C TYR A 268 13.61 -0.32 2.86
N VAL A 269 14.14 -1.53 2.72
CA VAL A 269 13.82 -2.47 1.61
C VAL A 269 13.10 -3.73 2.10
N VAL A 270 12.79 -3.81 3.39
CA VAL A 270 12.15 -4.98 4.00
C VAL A 270 10.68 -4.67 4.23
N THR A 271 9.81 -5.53 3.71
CA THR A 271 8.37 -5.49 4.01
C THR A 271 8.09 -6.36 5.23
N LEU A 272 7.48 -5.74 6.25
CA LEU A 272 7.12 -6.38 7.51
C LEU A 272 5.59 -6.57 7.55
N PRO A 273 5.07 -7.78 7.26
CA PRO A 273 3.67 -8.10 7.46
C PRO A 273 3.39 -8.36 8.95
N GLN A 274 2.29 -7.83 9.47
CA GLN A 274 1.80 -8.12 10.81
C GLN A 274 0.26 -8.17 10.86
N GLY A 275 -0.29 -8.78 11.89
CA GLY A 275 -1.71 -8.60 12.21
C GLY A 275 -1.95 -7.17 12.68
N ARG A 276 -3.04 -6.54 12.24
CA ARG A 276 -3.45 -5.24 12.82
C ARG A 276 -3.80 -5.43 14.28
N ASN A 277 -3.69 -4.36 15.07
CA ASN A 277 -4.27 -4.37 16.41
C ASN A 277 -5.80 -4.25 16.31
N ASP A 278 -6.51 -5.38 16.42
CA ASP A 278 -7.98 -5.47 16.44
C ASP A 278 -8.53 -5.75 17.85
N CYS A 279 -7.75 -5.45 18.89
CA CYS A 279 -8.14 -5.64 20.27
C CYS A 279 -9.36 -4.78 20.62
N VAL A 280 -10.44 -5.44 21.04
CA VAL A 280 -11.66 -4.76 21.47
C VAL A 280 -11.55 -4.39 22.95
N VAL A 281 -11.53 -3.09 23.24
CA VAL A 281 -11.59 -2.58 24.61
C VAL A 281 -13.05 -2.46 25.05
N THR A 282 -13.42 -3.17 26.12
CA THR A 282 -14.76 -3.14 26.71
C THR A 282 -14.66 -2.91 28.23
N THR A 283 -15.80 -2.81 28.91
CA THR A 283 -15.81 -2.79 30.38
C THR A 283 -15.15 -4.04 30.98
N GLU A 284 -15.23 -5.19 30.30
CA GLU A 284 -14.62 -6.44 30.77
C GLU A 284 -13.10 -6.39 30.81
N THR A 285 -12.47 -5.58 29.94
CA THR A 285 -11.02 -5.35 29.92
C THR A 285 -10.50 -4.87 31.28
N PHE A 286 -11.33 -4.17 32.05
CA PHE A 286 -10.97 -3.59 33.35
C PHE A 286 -11.38 -4.45 34.56
N ASN A 287 -11.97 -5.64 34.35
CA ASN A 287 -12.48 -6.49 35.44
C ASN A 287 -11.39 -7.09 36.33
N LYS A 288 -10.13 -7.08 35.87
CA LYS A 288 -8.99 -7.61 36.63
C LYS A 288 -8.21 -6.46 37.26
N ILE A 289 -8.63 -6.04 38.44
CA ILE A 289 -7.91 -5.07 39.25
C ILE A 289 -6.87 -5.82 40.08
N LEU A 290 -5.58 -5.61 39.77
CA LEU A 290 -4.48 -6.05 40.63
C LEU A 290 -4.13 -4.91 41.59
N THR A 291 -4.72 -4.89 42.77
CA THR A 291 -4.33 -3.95 43.83
C THR A 291 -3.20 -4.52 44.68
N PRO A 292 -2.12 -3.77 44.97
CA PRO A 292 -1.26 -4.06 46.11
C PRO A 292 -2.11 -4.12 47.39
N ARG A 293 -1.81 -5.02 48.34
CA ARG A 293 -2.68 -5.33 49.49
C ARG A 293 -3.03 -4.15 50.41
N ASP A 294 -2.34 -3.01 50.30
CA ASP A 294 -2.39 -1.92 51.29
C ASP A 294 -2.67 -0.50 50.71
N VAL A 295 -3.38 -0.37 49.58
CA VAL A 295 -3.73 0.96 49.04
C VAL A 295 -5.25 1.16 49.04
N ALA A 296 -5.74 2.11 49.84
CA ALA A 296 -7.18 2.36 50.07
C ALA A 296 -7.91 3.03 48.89
N ASN A 297 -7.23 3.37 47.78
CA ASN A 297 -7.88 3.88 46.58
C ASN A 297 -6.95 3.74 45.34
N PRO A 298 -7.32 2.99 44.27
CA PRO A 298 -6.40 2.70 43.16
C PRO A 298 -6.46 3.68 41.97
N PHE A 299 -7.26 4.74 41.99
CA PHE A 299 -7.36 5.69 40.87
C PHE A 299 -6.86 7.09 41.26
N PRO A 300 -5.83 7.64 40.59
CA PRO A 300 -5.56 9.07 40.60
C PRO A 300 -6.48 9.79 39.58
N GLU A 301 -7.17 10.83 40.04
CA GLU A 301 -7.88 11.78 39.17
C GLU A 301 -6.84 12.57 38.35
N ALA A 302 -6.90 12.45 37.03
CA ALA A 302 -6.11 13.25 36.11
C ALA A 302 -7.06 13.96 35.13
N ALA A 303 -6.97 15.29 35.09
CA ALA A 303 -7.63 16.15 34.12
C ALA A 303 -6.58 16.83 33.22
N SER A 304 -6.91 16.93 31.92
CA SER A 304 -6.10 17.57 30.86
C SER A 304 -6.61 18.99 30.55
N ASP A 305 -5.62 19.85 30.33
CA ASP A 305 -5.42 20.94 29.37
C ASP A 305 -6.43 22.07 29.18
N ALA A 306 -6.08 23.21 29.78
CA ALA A 306 -6.07 24.54 29.13
C ALA A 306 -5.13 25.55 29.83
N ILE A 307 -4.32 25.11 30.83
CA ILE A 307 -3.52 25.97 31.72
C ILE A 307 -2.02 25.83 31.47
N ASP A 308 -1.58 25.36 30.31
CA ASP A 308 -0.16 25.00 30.14
C ASP A 308 0.82 26.17 30.04
N LEU A 309 0.37 27.38 29.71
CA LEU A 309 1.24 28.57 29.73
C LEU A 309 1.17 29.33 31.07
N LEU A 310 0.05 29.23 31.78
CA LEU A 310 -0.18 29.92 33.06
C LEU A 310 0.21 29.07 34.28
N CYS A 311 0.08 27.74 34.22
CA CYS A 311 0.42 26.82 35.31
C CYS A 311 1.81 26.18 35.19
N SER A 312 2.43 26.14 34.01
CA SER A 312 3.81 25.62 33.87
C SER A 312 4.88 26.57 34.43
N GLY A 313 4.53 27.85 34.64
CA GLY A 313 5.48 28.88 35.08
C GLY A 313 6.56 29.20 34.05
N LEU A 314 6.35 28.86 32.77
CA LEU A 314 7.24 29.17 31.66
C LEU A 314 6.85 30.50 31.01
N ASP A 315 6.85 31.59 31.79
CA ASP A 315 6.70 32.92 31.24
C ASP A 315 8.05 33.44 30.68
N PRO A 316 8.08 34.14 29.53
CA PRO A 316 9.28 34.82 29.08
C PRO A 316 9.61 35.92 30.09
N LYS A 317 10.70 35.78 30.83
CA LYS A 317 11.04 36.72 31.91
C LYS A 317 11.51 38.08 31.38
N HIS A 318 12.16 38.09 30.21
CA HIS A 318 12.73 39.28 29.58
C HIS A 318 12.70 39.18 28.05
N GLY A 319 12.85 40.33 27.38
CA GLY A 319 13.03 40.40 25.93
C GLY A 319 11.73 40.52 25.13
N PHE A 320 11.87 40.46 23.81
CA PHE A 320 10.79 40.69 22.84
C PHE A 320 9.55 39.81 23.09
N GLU A 321 9.75 38.55 23.50
CA GLU A 321 8.67 37.62 23.81
C GLU A 321 7.81 38.06 25.01
N ARG A 322 8.40 38.77 26.00
CA ARG A 322 7.65 39.33 27.15
C ARG A 322 6.84 40.56 26.76
N GLU A 323 7.37 41.39 25.86
CA GLU A 323 6.69 42.58 25.38
C GLU A 323 5.46 42.20 24.52
N GLU A 324 5.61 41.22 23.64
CA GLU A 324 4.48 40.68 22.85
C GLU A 324 3.45 39.98 23.75
N PHE A 325 3.88 39.19 24.73
CA PHE A 325 2.98 38.55 25.70
C PHE A 325 2.17 39.57 26.51
N SER A 326 2.82 40.64 27.00
CA SER A 326 2.16 41.65 27.83
C SER A 326 1.15 42.50 27.05
N ARG A 327 1.32 42.64 25.73
CA ARG A 327 0.37 43.35 24.85
C ARG A 327 -0.95 42.61 24.64
N MET A 328 -1.02 41.32 24.97
CA MET A 328 -2.22 40.50 24.80
C MET A 328 -3.26 40.67 25.93
N PHE A 329 -2.95 41.45 26.97
CA PHE A 329 -3.79 41.62 28.15
C PHE A 329 -4.00 43.10 28.49
N GLU A 330 -5.21 43.49 28.89
CA GLU A 330 -5.49 44.84 29.40
C GLU A 330 -4.82 45.09 30.76
N GLU A 331 -4.79 44.05 31.63
CA GLU A 331 -3.92 43.96 32.80
C GLU A 331 -3.31 42.55 32.86
N VAL A 332 -1.98 42.47 32.97
CA VAL A 332 -1.29 41.18 33.13
C VAL A 332 -1.58 40.66 34.54
N SER A 333 -2.43 39.64 34.64
CA SER A 333 -2.77 38.99 35.90
C SER A 333 -1.53 38.42 36.61
N GLN A 334 -1.51 38.47 37.95
CA GLN A 334 -0.45 37.84 38.73
C GLN A 334 -0.45 36.33 38.53
N LEU A 335 0.74 35.75 38.32
CA LEU A 335 0.91 34.31 38.23
C LEU A 335 0.54 33.65 39.56
N PHE A 336 -0.18 32.53 39.47
CA PHE A 336 -0.44 31.69 40.63
C PHE A 336 0.89 31.25 41.26
N THR A 337 1.01 31.49 42.56
CA THR A 337 2.09 30.95 43.38
C THR A 337 2.06 29.42 43.34
N THR A 338 3.20 28.80 43.68
CA THR A 338 3.29 27.34 43.78
C THR A 338 2.26 26.78 44.78
N ASP A 339 1.96 27.52 45.84
CA ASP A 339 1.02 27.12 46.87
C ASP A 339 -0.44 27.24 46.41
N GLU A 340 -0.79 28.28 45.65
CA GLU A 340 -2.11 28.42 45.02
C GLU A 340 -2.38 27.33 43.98
N ARG A 341 -1.35 26.94 43.20
CA ARG A 341 -1.44 25.81 42.26
C ARG A 341 -1.69 24.49 42.99
N LYS A 342 -0.94 24.23 44.07
CA LYS A 342 -1.14 23.03 44.90
C LYS A 342 -2.50 23.00 45.60
N ALA A 343 -2.97 24.15 46.09
CA ALA A 343 -4.29 24.25 46.72
C ALA A 343 -5.42 23.99 45.72
N SER A 344 -5.28 24.46 44.47
CA SER A 344 -6.28 24.26 43.41
C SER A 344 -6.32 22.80 42.92
N LEU A 345 -5.18 22.11 42.91
CA LEU A 345 -5.10 20.68 42.59
C LEU A 345 -5.80 19.78 43.62
N ASN A 346 -6.03 20.27 44.84
CA ASN A 346 -6.75 19.52 45.88
C ASN A 346 -8.29 19.71 45.83
N ILE A 347 -8.78 20.51 44.87
CA ILE A 347 -10.23 20.77 44.66
C ILE A 347 -10.77 19.92 43.50
N LEU A 348 -9.89 19.49 42.59
CA LEU A 348 -10.14 18.48 41.57
C LEU A 348 -9.97 17.09 42.16
#